data_AF-A0A9P6QBR2-F1
#
_entry.id   AF-A0A9P6QBR2-F1
#
_cell.length_a   1.000
_cell.length_b   1.000
_cell.length_c   1.000
_cell.angle_alpha   90.00
_cell.angle_beta   90.00
_cell.angle_gamma   90.00
#
_symmetry.space_group_name_H-M   'P 1'
#
loop_
_entity.id
_entity.type
_entity.pdbx_description
1 polymer ?
#
loop_
_entity_poly.entity_id
_entity_poly.type
_entity_poly.pdbx_seq_one_letter_code
_entity_poly.pdbx_strand_id
1 'polypeptide(L)'
;MVNTTTNGNLLDEETRNEQIVANLRGERVSLYKEFNDAFKEYTAKRMTPEEYATICRIVTEGFVELSIEILALEAHLGGPSHVTPMTDSTDATTAPSTSETERSSSSTTVENTSSTPNSRPSVSLNSPEHAQLIRQVQLLEKRKLAVTVQRQKWVMEKDAQEAQDQKDKEAELQADRVVCRDGAEVDDDEADQKNKSVESQVQAMVVQDSERQAPSNAGELKLSVEEWQVKLDENQESLNQIIEEINDKLADIQEAIAVLVL
;
A
#
# COMPACT_ATOMS: atom_id res chain seq x y z
N MET A 1 -6.16 -53.78 -6.97
CA MET A 1 -6.05 -53.35 -5.57
C MET A 1 -6.00 -51.83 -5.56
N VAL A 2 -6.89 -51.28 -4.76
CA VAL A 2 -7.30 -49.87 -4.67
C VAL A 2 -6.18 -49.04 -4.07
N ASN A 3 -5.99 -47.81 -4.57
CA ASN A 3 -5.37 -46.72 -3.80
C ASN A 3 -6.01 -45.39 -4.27
N THR A 4 -7.10 -45.01 -3.62
CA THR A 4 -7.69 -43.67 -3.68
C THR A 4 -7.96 -43.25 -2.24
N THR A 5 -6.94 -42.69 -1.58
CA THR A 5 -7.06 -42.14 -0.22
C THR A 5 -6.25 -40.85 -0.14
N THR A 6 -6.82 -39.74 -0.63
CA THR A 6 -6.22 -38.39 -0.54
C THR A 6 -7.26 -37.32 -0.16
N ASN A 7 -8.38 -37.70 0.47
CA ASN A 7 -9.49 -36.77 0.76
C ASN A 7 -9.69 -36.46 2.26
N GLY A 8 -8.97 -37.11 3.17
CA GLY A 8 -9.16 -36.94 4.62
C GLY A 8 -8.46 -35.72 5.25
N ASN A 9 -7.31 -35.30 4.71
CA ASN A 9 -6.53 -34.17 5.24
C ASN A 9 -6.93 -32.79 4.67
N LEU A 10 -7.64 -32.76 3.54
CA LEU A 10 -7.96 -31.51 2.84
C LEU A 10 -9.05 -30.70 3.59
N LEU A 11 -9.98 -31.40 4.25
CA LEU A 11 -11.10 -30.79 4.99
C LEU A 11 -10.65 -29.98 6.23
N ASP A 12 -9.54 -30.38 6.85
CA ASP A 12 -8.98 -29.69 8.03
C ASP A 12 -8.28 -28.39 7.64
N GLU A 13 -7.61 -28.37 6.48
CA GLU A 13 -6.90 -27.20 5.97
C GLU A 13 -7.87 -26.13 5.45
N GLU A 14 -8.94 -26.54 4.76
CA GLU A 14 -10.00 -25.63 4.32
C GLU A 14 -10.69 -24.95 5.51
N THR A 15 -11.10 -25.73 6.52
CA THR A 15 -11.72 -25.20 7.75
C THR A 15 -10.79 -24.22 8.49
N ARG A 16 -9.49 -24.54 8.55
CA ARG A 16 -8.49 -23.66 9.15
C ARG A 16 -8.36 -22.35 8.38
N ASN A 17 -8.34 -22.40 7.06
CA ASN A 17 -8.18 -21.20 6.24
C ASN A 17 -9.43 -20.32 6.31
N GLU A 18 -10.64 -20.90 6.36
CA GLU A 18 -11.88 -20.15 6.62
C GLU A 18 -11.82 -19.41 7.97
N GLN A 19 -11.31 -20.07 9.02
CA GLN A 19 -11.15 -19.46 10.33
C GLN A 19 -10.15 -18.30 10.32
N ILE A 20 -9.05 -18.42 9.57
CA ILE A 20 -8.08 -17.33 9.39
C ILE A 20 -8.73 -16.14 8.68
N VAL A 21 -9.45 -16.38 7.59
CA VAL A 21 -10.17 -15.31 6.86
C VAL A 21 -11.20 -14.62 7.77
N ALA A 22 -11.92 -15.38 8.61
CA ALA A 22 -12.85 -14.81 9.58
C ALA A 22 -12.15 -13.91 10.60
N ASN A 23 -10.99 -14.32 11.11
CA ASN A 23 -10.19 -13.51 12.03
C ASN A 23 -9.69 -12.22 11.37
N LEU A 24 -9.14 -12.29 10.16
CA LEU A 24 -8.67 -11.11 9.41
C LEU A 24 -9.80 -10.12 9.11
N ARG A 25 -11.00 -10.62 8.79
CA ARG A 25 -12.20 -9.78 8.65
C ARG A 25 -12.56 -9.09 9.98
N GLY A 26 -12.37 -9.75 11.11
CA GLY A 26 -12.54 -9.19 12.44
C GLY A 26 -11.52 -8.08 12.75
N GLU A 27 -10.24 -8.30 12.45
CA GLU A 27 -9.18 -7.30 12.59
C GLU A 27 -9.47 -6.05 11.74
N ARG A 28 -9.95 -6.26 10.51
CA ARG A 28 -10.39 -5.17 9.64
C ARG A 28 -11.51 -4.32 10.26
N VAL A 29 -12.47 -4.94 10.96
CA VAL A 29 -13.49 -4.21 11.71
C VAL A 29 -12.89 -3.44 12.89
N SER A 30 -11.88 -4.00 13.55
CA SER A 30 -11.15 -3.31 14.63
C SER A 30 -10.45 -2.05 14.12
N LEU A 31 -9.81 -2.10 12.96
CA LEU A 31 -9.18 -0.93 12.33
C LEU A 31 -10.21 0.19 12.01
N TYR A 32 -11.40 -0.17 11.51
CA TYR A 32 -12.48 0.82 11.31
C TYR A 32 -12.89 1.50 12.61
N LYS A 33 -12.96 0.72 13.70
CA LYS A 33 -13.29 1.25 15.01
C LYS A 33 -12.21 2.22 15.51
N GLU A 34 -10.94 1.85 15.37
CA GLU A 34 -9.80 2.69 15.76
C GLU A 34 -9.78 4.02 14.99
N PHE A 35 -10.02 3.97 13.67
CA PHE A 35 -10.18 5.19 12.88
C PHE A 35 -11.33 6.07 13.38
N ASN A 36 -12.49 5.47 13.65
CA ASN A 36 -13.66 6.22 14.11
C ASN A 36 -13.44 6.83 15.50
N ASP A 37 -12.74 6.13 16.39
CA ASP A 37 -12.41 6.63 17.72
C ASP A 37 -11.37 7.77 17.63
N ALA A 38 -10.34 7.64 16.79
CA ALA A 38 -9.38 8.71 16.52
C ALA A 38 -10.06 9.95 15.90
N PHE A 39 -11.02 9.75 14.99
CA PHE A 39 -11.81 10.85 14.41
C PHE A 39 -12.65 11.59 15.46
N LYS A 40 -13.28 10.85 16.40
CA LYS A 40 -14.00 11.48 17.52
C LYS A 40 -13.07 12.27 18.44
N GLU A 41 -11.88 11.75 18.73
CA GLU A 41 -10.91 12.45 19.57
C GLU A 41 -10.35 13.71 18.91
N TYR A 42 -10.06 13.63 17.61
CA TYR A 42 -9.63 14.77 16.81
C TYR A 42 -10.71 15.86 16.75
N THR A 43 -11.96 15.49 16.47
CA THR A 43 -13.09 16.45 16.44
C THR A 43 -13.40 17.03 17.82
N ALA A 44 -13.16 16.28 18.90
CA ALA A 44 -13.23 16.76 20.28
C ALA A 44 -12.03 17.63 20.71
N LYS A 45 -11.07 17.89 19.80
CA LYS A 45 -9.82 18.64 20.07
C LYS A 45 -8.97 18.04 21.19
N ARG A 46 -9.04 16.71 21.38
CA ARG A 46 -8.25 15.95 22.35
C ARG A 46 -6.97 15.33 21.76
N MET A 47 -6.82 15.41 20.45
CA MET A 47 -5.73 14.83 19.67
C MET A 47 -5.20 15.88 18.70
N THR A 48 -3.88 15.94 18.49
CA THR A 48 -3.30 16.90 17.55
C THR A 48 -3.49 16.44 16.10
N PRO A 49 -3.38 17.35 15.11
CA PRO A 49 -3.44 16.98 13.70
C PRO A 49 -2.37 15.96 13.29
N GLU A 50 -1.17 16.03 13.86
CA GLU A 50 -0.06 15.14 13.55
C GLU A 50 -0.30 13.71 14.07
N GLU A 51 -0.86 13.60 15.29
CA GLU A 51 -1.25 12.31 15.87
C GLU A 51 -2.38 11.67 15.06
N TYR A 52 -3.41 12.46 14.72
CA TYR A 52 -4.53 11.98 13.91
C TYR A 52 -4.07 11.53 12.52
N ALA A 53 -3.20 12.30 11.86
CA ALA A 53 -2.62 11.93 10.57
C ALA A 53 -1.80 10.63 10.66
N THR A 54 -1.05 10.44 11.75
CA THR A 54 -0.28 9.22 11.99
C THR A 54 -1.19 8.00 12.13
N ILE A 55 -2.27 8.11 12.91
CA ILE A 55 -3.26 7.04 13.06
C ILE A 55 -3.95 6.74 11.73
N CYS A 56 -4.34 7.77 10.97
CA CYS A 56 -4.96 7.59 9.66
C CYS A 56 -4.04 6.83 8.70
N ARG A 57 -2.73 7.12 8.72
CA ARG A 57 -1.74 6.38 7.93
C ARG A 57 -1.67 4.92 8.34
N ILE A 58 -1.50 4.65 9.63
CA ILE A 58 -1.41 3.27 10.18
C ILE A 58 -2.66 2.47 9.82
N VAL A 59 -3.85 3.04 10.03
CA VAL A 59 -5.10 2.36 9.71
C VAL A 59 -5.21 2.09 8.21
N THR A 60 -4.87 3.06 7.36
CA THR A 60 -4.93 2.91 5.90
C THR A 60 -3.98 1.82 5.41
N GLU A 61 -2.74 1.79 5.91
CA GLU A 61 -1.74 0.76 5.59
C GLU A 61 -2.24 -0.63 6.04
N GLY A 62 -2.72 -0.75 7.28
CA GLY A 62 -3.28 -2.00 7.80
C GLY A 62 -4.50 -2.49 7.01
N PHE A 63 -5.36 -1.57 6.54
CA PHE A 63 -6.48 -1.93 5.67
C PHE A 63 -6.04 -2.56 4.36
N VAL A 64 -5.00 -1.98 3.73
CA VAL A 64 -4.46 -2.48 2.46
C VAL A 64 -3.85 -3.87 2.67
N GLU A 65 -3.04 -4.04 3.72
CA GLU A 65 -2.39 -5.32 4.05
C GLU A 65 -3.41 -6.43 4.31
N LEU A 66 -4.37 -6.20 5.22
CA LEU A 66 -5.42 -7.17 5.51
C LEU A 66 -6.27 -7.50 4.29
N SER A 67 -6.57 -6.52 3.44
CA SER A 67 -7.35 -6.75 2.22
C SER A 67 -6.60 -7.61 1.20
N ILE A 68 -5.28 -7.41 1.05
CA ILE A 68 -4.44 -8.23 0.20
C ILE A 68 -4.39 -9.67 0.73
N GLU A 69 -4.23 -9.84 2.04
CA GLU A 69 -4.13 -11.17 2.67
C GLU A 69 -5.45 -11.94 2.58
N ILE A 70 -6.59 -11.30 2.88
CA ILE A 70 -7.92 -11.89 2.70
C ILE A 70 -8.11 -12.32 1.24
N LEU A 71 -7.78 -11.46 0.28
CA LEU A 71 -7.94 -11.78 -1.14
C LEU A 71 -7.03 -12.95 -1.57
N ALA A 72 -5.80 -13.01 -1.06
CA ALA A 72 -4.87 -14.09 -1.35
C ALA A 72 -5.35 -15.44 -0.80
N LEU A 73 -5.90 -15.45 0.41
CA LEU A 73 -6.48 -16.63 1.03
C LEU A 73 -7.76 -17.05 0.32
N GLU A 74 -8.69 -16.14 0.07
CA GLU A 74 -9.93 -16.41 -0.67
C GLU A 74 -9.64 -16.94 -2.09
N ALA A 75 -8.59 -16.46 -2.75
CA ALA A 75 -8.14 -17.02 -4.02
C ALA A 75 -7.63 -18.46 -3.90
N HIS A 76 -6.99 -18.83 -2.79
CA HIS A 76 -6.54 -20.20 -2.51
C HIS A 76 -7.72 -21.13 -2.17
N LEU A 77 -8.77 -20.65 -1.50
CA LEU A 77 -9.99 -21.42 -1.24
C LEU A 77 -10.92 -21.57 -2.47
N GLY A 78 -10.49 -21.17 -3.66
CA GLY A 78 -11.28 -21.34 -4.89
C GLY A 78 -12.07 -20.10 -5.33
N GLY A 79 -11.77 -18.92 -4.77
CA GLY A 79 -12.33 -17.64 -5.18
C GLY A 79 -13.84 -17.50 -4.93
N PRO A 80 -14.48 -16.39 -5.38
CA PRO A 80 -15.90 -16.13 -5.16
C PRO A 80 -16.89 -17.11 -5.86
N SER A 81 -16.44 -18.27 -6.32
CA SER A 81 -17.27 -19.20 -7.10
C SER A 81 -18.16 -20.12 -6.27
N HIS A 82 -18.06 -20.12 -4.95
CA HIS A 82 -19.03 -20.81 -4.08
C HIS A 82 -20.13 -19.86 -3.59
N VAL A 83 -20.81 -19.20 -4.52
CA VAL A 83 -22.19 -18.78 -4.28
C VAL A 83 -23.01 -20.06 -4.34
N THR A 84 -23.10 -20.78 -3.23
CA THR A 84 -24.11 -21.82 -3.06
C THR A 84 -25.44 -21.09 -3.20
N PRO A 85 -26.22 -21.31 -4.29
CA PRO A 85 -27.52 -20.67 -4.39
C PRO A 85 -28.32 -21.17 -3.19
N MET A 86 -28.72 -20.25 -2.31
CA MET A 86 -29.75 -20.53 -1.34
C MET A 86 -30.99 -20.94 -2.14
N THR A 87 -31.21 -22.25 -2.21
CA THR A 87 -32.47 -22.82 -2.67
C THR A 87 -33.51 -22.40 -1.65
N ASP A 88 -34.24 -21.37 -2.03
CA ASP A 88 -35.38 -20.86 -1.30
C ASP A 88 -36.39 -21.99 -1.14
N SER A 89 -36.82 -22.19 0.10
CA SER A 89 -37.75 -23.23 0.48
C SER A 89 -39.15 -22.85 0.02
N THR A 90 -39.73 -23.65 -0.88
CA THR A 90 -41.20 -23.78 -0.98
C THR A 90 -41.59 -25.26 -1.00
N ASP A 91 -41.92 -25.72 0.21
CA ASP A 91 -42.97 -26.66 0.61
C ASP A 91 -43.71 -27.49 -0.46
N ALA A 92 -43.63 -28.84 -0.36
CA ALA A 92 -44.79 -29.75 -0.28
C ALA A 92 -44.38 -31.25 -0.37
N THR A 93 -44.61 -31.97 0.73
CA THR A 93 -45.31 -33.27 0.85
C THR A 93 -45.03 -34.38 -0.18
N THR A 94 -44.44 -35.50 0.27
CA THR A 94 -44.96 -36.90 0.21
C THR A 94 -43.82 -37.93 0.37
N ALA A 95 -43.81 -38.68 1.47
CA ALA A 95 -43.12 -39.98 1.61
C ALA A 95 -44.00 -41.10 1.00
N PRO A 96 -43.65 -42.42 0.98
CA PRO A 96 -42.46 -43.14 1.47
C PRO A 96 -41.96 -44.28 0.51
N SER A 97 -40.78 -44.87 0.75
CA SER A 97 -40.59 -46.35 0.80
C SER A 97 -39.16 -46.82 0.95
N THR A 98 -39.07 -47.88 1.75
CA THR A 98 -37.98 -48.77 2.16
C THR A 98 -37.34 -49.58 1.03
N SER A 99 -36.02 -49.87 1.13
CA SER A 99 -35.50 -51.25 1.02
C SER A 99 -34.09 -51.36 1.62
N GLU A 100 -33.93 -52.35 2.50
CA GLU A 100 -32.66 -52.90 3.03
C GLU A 100 -31.89 -53.65 1.92
N THR A 101 -30.57 -53.76 2.02
CA THR A 101 -29.81 -54.95 1.57
C THR A 101 -28.44 -54.99 2.27
N GLU A 102 -28.09 -56.22 2.64
CA GLU A 102 -27.13 -56.67 3.64
C GLU A 102 -25.65 -56.72 3.20
N ARG A 103 -24.79 -56.89 4.22
CA ARG A 103 -23.57 -57.74 4.28
C ARG A 103 -22.35 -57.41 3.39
N SER A 104 -21.21 -57.21 4.04
CA SER A 104 -20.21 -58.29 4.20
C SER A 104 -19.03 -57.91 5.10
N SER A 105 -18.67 -58.85 5.97
CA SER A 105 -17.54 -58.83 6.90
C SER A 105 -16.29 -59.47 6.27
N SER A 106 -15.09 -58.95 6.56
CA SER A 106 -13.80 -59.70 6.62
C SER A 106 -12.76 -58.79 7.31
N SER A 107 -12.45 -58.95 8.59
CA SER A 107 -11.46 -59.86 9.24
C SER A 107 -9.97 -59.56 8.98
N THR A 108 -9.26 -59.23 10.08
CA THR A 108 -7.83 -59.45 10.42
C THR A 108 -6.74 -58.75 9.57
N THR A 109 -5.76 -58.05 10.15
CA THR A 109 -4.63 -58.66 10.91
C THR A 109 -3.93 -57.61 11.80
N VAL A 110 -3.42 -58.07 12.94
CA VAL A 110 -2.67 -57.36 13.99
C VAL A 110 -1.16 -57.32 13.66
N GLU A 111 -0.39 -56.57 14.47
CA GLU A 111 1.09 -56.41 14.51
C GLU A 111 1.61 -55.20 13.70
N ASN A 112 2.56 -54.38 14.15
CA ASN A 112 3.53 -54.53 15.23
C ASN A 112 4.07 -53.17 15.67
N THR A 113 4.46 -53.08 16.94
CA THR A 113 5.24 -52.00 17.56
C THR A 113 6.61 -51.81 16.91
N SER A 114 7.04 -50.56 16.68
CA SER A 114 8.37 -50.09 17.12
C SER A 114 8.54 -48.58 16.88
N SER A 115 8.90 -47.91 17.97
CA SER A 115 9.45 -46.57 18.05
C SER A 115 10.84 -46.51 17.41
N THR A 116 11.04 -45.61 16.45
CA THR A 116 12.36 -45.18 15.96
C THR A 116 12.39 -43.65 15.79
N PRO A 117 13.54 -43.02 16.01
CA PRO A 117 13.63 -41.60 16.34
C PRO A 117 13.61 -40.69 15.10
N ASN A 118 12.99 -39.53 15.26
CA ASN A 118 13.21 -38.26 14.56
C ASN A 118 14.34 -38.25 13.51
N SER A 119 14.03 -38.70 12.29
CA SER A 119 14.76 -38.30 11.10
C SER A 119 13.97 -37.18 10.44
N ARG A 120 14.47 -35.95 10.57
CA ARG A 120 13.96 -34.79 9.82
C ARG A 120 13.97 -35.17 8.33
N PRO A 121 12.85 -35.04 7.60
CA PRO A 121 12.83 -35.28 6.17
C PRO A 121 13.78 -34.26 5.52
N SER A 122 14.91 -34.75 4.99
CA SER A 122 15.83 -33.96 4.19
C SER A 122 15.13 -33.63 2.88
N VAL A 123 14.55 -32.44 2.79
CA VAL A 123 13.96 -31.92 1.56
C VAL A 123 15.07 -31.82 0.52
N SER A 124 15.05 -32.71 -0.46
CA SER A 124 16.03 -32.72 -1.54
C SER A 124 15.84 -31.47 -2.39
N LEU A 125 16.79 -30.53 -2.30
CA LEU A 125 16.81 -29.29 -3.08
C LEU A 125 16.86 -29.53 -4.61
N ASN A 126 17.17 -30.76 -5.03
CA ASN A 126 17.24 -31.16 -6.43
C ASN A 126 15.92 -31.77 -6.95
N SER A 127 14.83 -31.69 -6.20
CA SER A 127 13.53 -32.17 -6.67
C SER A 127 13.05 -31.33 -7.87
N PRO A 128 12.59 -31.95 -8.97
CA PRO A 128 11.98 -31.24 -10.10
C PRO A 128 10.83 -30.31 -9.70
N GLU A 129 10.06 -30.69 -8.67
CA GLU A 129 8.98 -29.88 -8.11
C GLU A 129 9.50 -28.60 -7.45
N HIS A 130 10.64 -28.66 -6.76
CA HIS A 130 11.26 -27.48 -6.17
C HIS A 130 11.75 -26.52 -7.26
N ALA A 131 12.33 -27.04 -8.34
CA ALA A 131 12.72 -26.22 -9.48
C ALA A 131 11.52 -25.57 -10.21
N GLN A 132 10.34 -26.19 -10.16
CA GLN A 132 9.10 -25.58 -10.67
C GLN A 132 8.60 -24.47 -9.74
N LEU A 133 8.61 -24.69 -8.43
CA LEU A 133 8.21 -23.69 -7.44
C LEU A 133 9.10 -22.44 -7.51
N ILE A 134 10.42 -22.61 -7.60
CA ILE A 134 11.38 -21.50 -7.77
C ILE A 134 11.03 -20.68 -9.02
N ARG A 135 10.77 -21.35 -10.16
CA ARG A 135 10.37 -20.66 -11.40
C ARG A 135 9.04 -19.92 -11.25
N GLN A 136 8.08 -20.47 -10.53
CA GLN A 136 6.79 -19.83 -10.29
C GLN A 136 6.94 -18.58 -9.42
N VAL A 137 7.74 -18.65 -8.35
CA VAL A 137 8.04 -17.50 -7.48
C VAL A 137 8.71 -16.39 -8.28
N GLN A 138 9.74 -16.70 -9.06
CA GLN A 138 10.42 -15.73 -9.92
C GLN A 138 9.46 -15.06 -10.93
N LEU A 139 8.51 -15.81 -11.48
CA LEU A 139 7.51 -15.28 -12.41
C LEU A 139 6.53 -14.32 -11.71
N LEU A 140 6.12 -14.64 -10.48
CA LEU A 140 5.27 -13.78 -9.66
C LEU A 140 6.01 -12.50 -9.25
N GLU A 141 7.27 -12.60 -8.83
CA GLU A 141 8.11 -11.44 -8.51
C GLU A 141 8.30 -10.54 -9.74
N LYS A 142 8.57 -11.11 -10.91
CA LYS A 142 8.67 -10.36 -12.17
C LYS A 142 7.36 -9.63 -12.51
N ARG A 143 6.20 -10.26 -12.31
CA ARG A 143 4.89 -9.62 -12.52
C ARG A 143 4.64 -8.49 -11.52
N LYS A 144 4.95 -8.71 -10.24
CA LYS A 144 4.85 -7.68 -9.18
C LYS A 144 5.71 -6.46 -9.50
N LEU A 145 6.95 -6.70 -9.94
CA LEU A 145 7.87 -5.63 -10.34
C LEU A 145 7.32 -4.84 -11.54
N ALA A 146 6.79 -5.53 -12.56
CA ALA A 146 6.20 -4.89 -13.74
C ALA A 146 5.03 -3.96 -13.37
N VAL A 147 4.13 -4.42 -12.49
CA VAL A 147 2.99 -3.59 -12.01
C VAL A 147 3.49 -2.37 -11.23
N THR A 148 4.52 -2.54 -10.40
CA THR A 148 5.10 -1.44 -9.61
C THR A 148 5.73 -0.38 -10.50
N VAL A 149 6.52 -0.80 -11.49
CA VAL A 149 7.13 0.11 -12.48
C VAL A 149 6.07 0.82 -13.31
N GLN A 150 5.02 0.12 -13.74
CA GLN A 150 3.92 0.73 -14.48
C GLN A 150 3.18 1.78 -13.65
N ARG A 151 2.96 1.51 -12.36
CA ARG A 151 2.36 2.48 -11.43
C ARG A 151 3.25 3.72 -11.25
N GLN A 152 4.54 3.54 -11.02
CA GLN A 152 5.49 4.65 -10.90
C GLN A 152 5.56 5.50 -12.17
N LYS A 153 5.58 4.86 -13.34
CA LYS A 153 5.50 5.54 -14.64
C LYS A 153 4.26 6.43 -14.73
N TRP A 154 3.09 5.89 -14.38
CA TRP A 154 1.83 6.64 -14.47
C TRP A 154 1.80 7.85 -13.52
N VAL A 155 2.38 7.72 -12.32
CA VAL A 155 2.54 8.83 -11.38
C VAL A 155 3.42 9.92 -11.97
N MET A 156 4.62 9.58 -12.48
CA MET A 156 5.51 10.57 -13.09
C MET A 156 4.90 11.24 -14.32
N GLU A 157 4.17 10.49 -15.16
CA GLU A 157 3.48 11.03 -16.33
C GLU A 157 2.36 12.00 -15.92
N LYS A 158 1.62 11.69 -14.86
CA LYS A 158 0.61 12.57 -14.29
C LYS A 158 1.22 13.85 -13.69
N ASP A 159 2.30 13.72 -12.92
CA ASP A 159 2.97 14.88 -12.31
C ASP A 159 3.57 15.80 -13.38
N ALA A 160 4.12 15.22 -14.47
CA ALA A 160 4.60 15.98 -15.62
C ALA A 160 3.45 16.73 -16.33
N GLN A 161 2.28 16.10 -16.46
CA GLN A 161 1.10 16.75 -17.02
C GLN A 161 0.62 17.90 -16.13
N GLU A 162 0.53 17.71 -14.82
CA GLU A 162 0.11 18.75 -13.88
C GLU A 162 1.09 19.94 -13.88
N ALA A 163 2.41 19.68 -13.98
CA ALA A 163 3.42 20.73 -14.11
C ALA A 163 3.26 21.54 -15.41
N GLN A 164 2.93 20.86 -16.51
CA GLN A 164 2.66 21.53 -17.79
C GLN A 164 1.39 22.39 -17.72
N ASP A 165 0.31 21.87 -17.15
CA ASP A 165 -0.95 22.60 -16.97
C ASP A 165 -0.75 23.84 -16.08
N GLN A 166 0.07 23.75 -15.03
CA GLN A 166 0.44 24.89 -14.18
C GLN A 166 1.18 25.97 -14.97
N LYS A 167 2.13 25.56 -15.83
CA LYS A 167 2.91 26.48 -16.67
C LYS A 167 2.02 27.20 -17.68
N ASP A 168 1.09 26.48 -18.30
CA ASP A 168 0.15 27.06 -19.26
C ASP A 168 -0.79 28.07 -18.56
N LYS A 169 -1.26 27.74 -17.35
CA LYS A 169 -2.07 28.66 -16.53
C LYS A 169 -1.29 29.89 -16.08
N GLU A 170 -0.01 29.76 -15.75
CA GLU A 170 0.84 30.91 -15.41
C GLU A 170 1.06 31.82 -16.63
N ALA A 171 1.29 31.24 -17.81
CA ALA A 171 1.42 32.00 -19.05
C ALA A 171 0.14 32.78 -19.40
N GLU A 172 -1.03 32.20 -19.17
CA GLU A 172 -2.33 32.88 -19.35
C GLU A 172 -2.47 34.10 -18.41
N LEU A 173 -2.16 33.93 -17.12
CA LEU A 173 -2.19 35.03 -16.14
C LEU A 173 -1.17 36.14 -16.46
N GLN A 174 0.00 35.77 -16.99
CA GLN A 174 1.00 36.75 -17.42
C GLN A 174 0.53 37.53 -18.65
N ALA A 175 -0.15 36.89 -19.61
CA ALA A 175 -0.72 37.55 -20.78
C ALA A 175 -1.79 38.59 -20.38
N ASP A 176 -2.69 38.25 -19.46
CA ASP A 176 -3.72 39.17 -18.95
C ASP A 176 -3.10 40.42 -18.27
N ARG A 177 -1.97 40.24 -17.58
CA ARG A 177 -1.29 41.36 -16.89
C ARG A 177 -0.69 42.39 -17.86
N VAL A 178 -0.30 41.96 -19.06
CA VAL A 178 0.31 42.86 -20.07
C VAL A 178 -0.76 43.72 -20.75
N VAL A 179 -1.97 43.19 -20.98
CA VAL A 179 -3.02 43.89 -21.75
C VAL A 179 -3.63 45.09 -20.99
N CYS A 180 -3.54 45.14 -19.66
CA CYS A 180 -4.08 46.27 -18.88
C CYS A 180 -3.14 47.47 -18.71
N ARG A 181 -1.91 47.44 -19.24
CA ARG A 181 -0.91 48.50 -18.96
C ARG A 181 -0.91 49.66 -19.97
N ASP A 182 -1.54 49.52 -21.13
CA ASP A 182 -1.46 50.52 -22.22
C ASP A 182 -2.59 51.57 -22.21
N GLY A 183 -3.32 51.72 -21.09
CA GLY A 183 -4.48 52.61 -21.00
C GLY A 183 -4.38 53.78 -20.02
N ALA A 184 -3.26 53.95 -19.32
CA ALA A 184 -3.07 55.06 -18.38
C ALA A 184 -1.95 55.98 -18.86
N GLU A 185 -2.26 56.79 -19.88
CA GLU A 185 -1.61 58.10 -20.04
C GLU A 185 -1.95 58.93 -18.80
N VAL A 186 -1.09 58.86 -17.79
CA VAL A 186 -1.07 59.83 -16.69
C VAL A 186 -0.19 60.96 -17.20
N ASP A 187 -0.81 62.08 -17.51
CA ASP A 187 -0.16 63.37 -17.73
C ASP A 187 0.83 63.63 -16.58
N ASP A 188 2.12 63.54 -16.92
CA ASP A 188 3.24 63.94 -16.10
C ASP A 188 3.39 65.45 -16.23
N ASP A 189 2.69 66.20 -15.37
CA ASP A 189 3.12 67.55 -15.02
C ASP A 189 2.80 67.82 -13.53
N GLU A 190 3.83 68.25 -12.82
CA GLU A 190 3.86 68.71 -11.43
C GLU A 190 3.67 67.67 -10.31
N ALA A 191 4.77 67.23 -9.71
CA ALA A 191 5.09 67.56 -8.31
C ALA A 191 6.39 66.86 -7.87
N ASP A 192 7.51 67.39 -8.36
CA ASP A 192 8.79 67.25 -7.68
C ASP A 192 8.75 68.10 -6.38
N GLN A 193 9.35 67.60 -5.30
CA GLN A 193 9.46 68.20 -3.95
C GLN A 193 8.25 68.10 -3.00
N LYS A 194 8.08 66.98 -2.26
CA LYS A 194 7.74 67.07 -0.81
C LYS A 194 7.80 65.82 0.08
N ASN A 195 8.14 64.61 -0.38
CA ASN A 195 7.97 63.42 0.47
C ASN A 195 9.28 62.79 0.98
N LYS A 196 10.24 63.61 1.40
CA LYS A 196 11.45 63.15 2.14
C LYS A 196 11.39 63.40 3.66
N SER A 197 10.25 63.79 4.23
CA SER A 197 10.19 64.33 5.60
C SER A 197 9.02 63.84 6.47
N VAL A 198 8.57 62.58 6.34
CA VAL A 198 7.54 62.03 7.27
C VAL A 198 7.89 60.64 7.83
N GLU A 199 8.99 60.02 7.43
CA GLU A 199 9.35 58.65 7.85
C GLU A 199 10.14 58.57 9.18
N SER A 200 9.98 59.54 10.09
CA SER A 200 10.67 59.53 11.40
C SER A 200 9.83 59.99 12.59
N GLN A 201 8.52 60.18 12.46
CA GLN A 201 7.72 60.67 13.60
C GLN A 201 6.29 60.14 13.67
N VAL A 202 6.10 58.82 13.56
CA VAL A 202 4.89 58.16 14.09
C VAL A 202 5.29 56.85 14.76
N GLN A 203 6.19 56.95 15.74
CA GLN A 203 6.54 55.88 16.67
C GLN A 203 6.29 56.37 18.10
N ALA A 204 5.06 56.81 18.39
CA ALA A 204 4.57 56.98 19.76
C ALA A 204 3.04 57.15 19.75
N MET A 205 2.37 56.32 20.54
CA MET A 205 0.99 56.45 21.02
C MET A 205 -0.15 56.19 20.01
N VAL A 206 -0.71 54.98 20.07
CA VAL A 206 -2.15 54.59 20.12
C VAL A 206 -2.12 53.05 20.20
N VAL A 207 -1.95 52.41 21.37
CA VAL A 207 -2.98 51.99 22.34
C VAL A 207 -4.39 51.74 21.77
N GLN A 208 -4.70 50.44 21.70
CA GLN A 208 -5.99 49.74 21.91
C GLN A 208 -6.87 49.32 20.72
N ASP A 209 -7.10 48.00 20.76
CA ASP A 209 -8.27 47.23 20.33
C ASP A 209 -8.50 46.93 18.85
N SER A 210 -7.93 45.82 18.38
CA SER A 210 -8.68 44.61 17.96
C SER A 210 -7.89 43.80 16.93
N GLU A 211 -7.05 42.88 17.37
CA GLU A 211 -6.50 41.87 16.46
C GLU A 211 -6.56 40.48 17.10
N ARG A 212 -7.56 39.70 16.65
CA ARG A 212 -7.54 38.25 16.72
C ARG A 212 -6.44 37.76 15.80
N GLN A 213 -5.25 37.64 16.36
CA GLN A 213 -4.09 37.06 15.71
C GLN A 213 -4.29 35.54 15.64
N ALA A 214 -4.67 35.05 14.46
CA ALA A 214 -4.52 33.64 14.13
C ALA A 214 -3.02 33.37 13.90
N PRO A 215 -2.42 32.36 14.54
CA PRO A 215 -1.03 32.00 14.27
C PRO A 215 -0.95 31.33 12.90
N SER A 216 -0.61 32.10 11.87
CA SER A 216 -0.21 31.58 10.56
C SER A 216 1.19 31.00 10.63
N ASN A 217 1.32 29.83 11.27
CA ASN A 217 2.50 28.96 11.16
C ASN A 217 2.40 28.11 9.88
N ALA A 218 2.16 28.75 8.75
CA ALA A 218 2.35 28.17 7.43
C ALA A 218 3.67 28.70 6.87
N GLY A 219 4.77 28.30 7.52
CA GLY A 219 6.11 28.32 6.93
C GLY A 219 6.15 27.23 5.85
N GLU A 220 5.35 27.42 4.81
CA GLU A 220 5.29 26.60 3.63
C GLU A 220 6.67 26.71 2.97
N LEU A 221 7.46 25.65 3.13
CA LEU A 221 8.75 25.44 2.48
C LEU A 221 8.52 25.41 0.96
N LYS A 222 8.36 26.59 0.35
CA LYS A 222 8.56 26.80 -1.08
C LYS A 222 10.05 26.66 -1.36
N LEU A 223 10.53 25.43 -1.28
CA LEU A 223 11.76 25.01 -1.94
C LEU A 223 11.56 25.37 -3.40
N SER A 224 12.45 26.20 -3.94
CA SER A 224 12.33 26.61 -5.33
C SER A 224 12.48 25.38 -6.24
N VAL A 225 11.99 25.48 -7.48
CA VAL A 225 12.09 24.39 -8.46
C VAL A 225 13.57 23.97 -8.64
N GLU A 226 14.48 24.92 -8.55
CA GLU A 226 15.93 24.69 -8.60
C GLU A 226 16.42 23.84 -7.42
N GLU A 227 15.89 24.04 -6.22
CA GLU A 227 16.27 23.25 -5.04
C GLU A 227 15.74 21.81 -5.10
N TRP A 228 14.55 21.61 -5.69
CA TRP A 228 14.06 20.27 -5.99
C TRP A 228 14.89 19.56 -7.06
N GLN A 229 15.35 20.30 -8.08
CA GLN A 229 16.23 19.74 -9.11
C GLN A 229 17.56 19.28 -8.51
N VAL A 230 18.17 20.09 -7.64
CA VAL A 230 19.40 19.71 -6.94
C VAL A 230 19.20 18.45 -6.09
N LYS A 231 18.09 18.35 -5.34
CA LYS A 231 17.78 17.15 -4.56
C LYS A 231 17.53 15.92 -5.43
N LEU A 232 16.95 16.10 -6.61
CA LEU A 232 16.73 15.00 -7.56
C LEU A 232 18.07 14.48 -8.08
N ASP A 233 18.98 15.38 -8.44
CA ASP A 233 20.32 15.04 -8.94
C ASP A 233 21.15 14.35 -7.85
N GLU A 234 21.11 14.84 -6.60
CA GLU A 234 21.78 14.21 -5.44
C GLU A 234 21.23 12.80 -5.16
N ASN A 235 19.90 12.63 -5.20
CA ASN A 235 19.29 11.32 -5.02
C ASN A 235 19.65 10.35 -6.16
N GLN A 236 19.75 10.85 -7.39
CA GLN A 236 20.16 10.05 -8.54
C GLN A 236 21.63 9.61 -8.41
N GLU A 237 22.51 10.49 -7.94
CA GLU A 237 23.91 10.15 -7.67
C GLU A 237 24.04 9.11 -6.54
N SER A 238 23.29 9.30 -5.44
CA SER A 238 23.24 8.32 -4.33
C SER A 238 22.74 6.95 -4.80
N LEU A 239 21.72 6.91 -5.66
CA LEU A 239 21.16 5.67 -6.19
C LEU A 239 22.16 4.95 -7.11
N ASN A 240 22.90 5.69 -7.94
CA ASN A 240 23.98 5.12 -8.75
C ASN A 240 25.10 4.53 -7.88
N GLN A 241 25.47 5.22 -6.80
CA GLN A 241 26.47 4.72 -5.85
C GLN A 241 26.05 3.41 -5.18
N ILE A 242 24.78 3.30 -4.78
CA ILE A 242 24.23 2.06 -4.20
C ILE A 242 24.26 0.91 -5.23
N ILE A 243 23.94 1.20 -6.50
CA ILE A 243 24.00 0.19 -7.58
C ILE A 243 25.43 -0.31 -7.78
N GLU A 244 26.42 0.57 -7.76
CA GLU A 244 27.84 0.21 -7.88
C GLU A 244 28.27 -0.69 -6.72
N GLU A 245 27.93 -0.33 -5.47
CA GLU A 245 28.23 -1.15 -4.29
C GLU A 245 27.58 -2.55 -4.34
N ILE A 246 26.33 -2.63 -4.83
CA ILE A 246 25.65 -3.91 -5.01
C ILE A 246 26.37 -4.77 -6.06
N ASN A 247 26.80 -4.18 -7.17
CA ASN A 247 27.51 -4.90 -8.22
C ASN A 247 28.87 -5.43 -7.73
N ASP A 248 29.61 -4.62 -6.96
CA ASP A 248 30.87 -5.05 -6.34
C ASP A 248 30.66 -6.23 -5.38
N LYS A 249 29.67 -6.13 -4.48
CA LYS A 249 29.33 -7.24 -3.57
C LYS A 249 28.87 -8.49 -4.31
N LEU A 250 28.18 -8.33 -5.44
CA LEU A 250 27.76 -9.46 -6.26
C LEU A 250 28.98 -10.14 -6.90
N ALA A 251 29.97 -9.37 -7.35
CA ALA A 251 31.23 -9.91 -7.86
C ALA A 251 31.98 -10.69 -6.78
N ASP A 252 32.09 -10.16 -5.56
CA ASP A 252 32.72 -10.84 -4.42
C ASP A 252 32.03 -12.19 -4.10
N ILE A 253 30.69 -12.21 -4.13
CA ILE A 253 29.91 -13.44 -3.91
C ILE A 253 30.16 -14.45 -5.04
N GLN A 254 30.21 -14.00 -6.29
CA GLN A 254 30.51 -14.87 -7.43
C GLN A 254 31.91 -15.47 -7.35
N GLU A 255 32.90 -14.69 -6.92
CA GLU A 255 34.26 -15.17 -6.67
C GLU A 255 34.29 -16.21 -5.54
N ALA A 256 33.60 -15.95 -4.42
CA ALA A 256 33.52 -16.89 -3.30
C ALA A 256 32.87 -18.22 -3.70
N ILE A 257 31.81 -18.18 -4.53
CA ILE A 257 31.19 -19.39 -5.08
C ILE A 257 32.17 -20.14 -5.99
N ALA A 258 32.90 -19.44 -6.85
CA ALA A 258 33.88 -20.06 -7.74
C ALA A 258 34.99 -20.79 -6.96
N VAL A 259 35.45 -20.21 -5.84
CA VAL A 259 36.44 -20.84 -4.93
C VAL A 259 35.86 -22.08 -4.23
N LEU A 260 34.58 -22.07 -3.84
CA LEU A 260 33.95 -23.21 -3.16
C LEU A 260 33.64 -24.40 -4.07
N VAL A 261 33.53 -24.16 -5.39
CA VAL A 261 33.21 -25.21 -6.38
C VAL A 261 34.48 -25.94 -6.87
N LEU A 262 35.67 -25.39 -6.63
CA LEU A 262 36.97 -26.00 -6.94
C LEU A 262 37.46 -26.92 -5.81
#